data_AF-A0A2E6PTL9-F1
#
_entry.id   AF-A0A2E6PTL9-F1
#
_cell.length_a   1.000
_cell.length_b   1.000
_cell.length_c   1.000
_cell.angle_alpha   90.00
_cell.angle_beta   90.00
_cell.angle_gamma   90.00
#
_symmetry.space_group_name_H-M   'P 1'
#
loop_
_entity.id
_entity.type
_entity.pdbx_description
1 polymer ?
#
loop_
_entity_poly.entity_id
_entity_poly.type
_entity_poly.pdbx_seq_one_letter_code
_entity_poly.pdbx_strand_id
1 'polypeptide(L)'
;MKGHTIKGGHKRPTKSGAGMTKKGVAKYRRDNPGSKLKTAVTGKVKKGSKAAKRRKSYCARSAGQMKKFPKAAKDPNSRLRQARRRWKC
;
A
#
# COMPACT_ATOMS: atom_id res chain seq x y z
N MET A 1 7.71 9.45 6.98
CA MET A 1 8.65 8.30 7.05
C MET A 1 10.06 8.79 6.71
N LYS A 2 10.74 9.41 7.67
CA LYS A 2 12.15 9.82 7.53
C LYS A 2 12.99 8.54 7.29
N GLY A 3 13.92 8.56 6.33
CA GLY A 3 14.77 7.39 6.01
C GLY A 3 14.14 6.25 5.19
N HIS A 4 12.88 6.36 4.73
CA HIS A 4 12.29 5.36 3.82
C HIS A 4 12.28 5.86 2.37
N THR A 5 13.23 5.40 1.56
CA THR A 5 13.40 5.81 0.16
C THR A 5 13.17 4.66 -0.82
N ILE A 6 12.98 4.99 -2.10
CA ILE A 6 12.94 4.01 -3.20
C ILE A 6 14.36 3.46 -3.44
N LYS A 7 15.37 4.34 -3.53
CA LYS A 7 16.78 3.95 -3.71
C LYS A 7 17.28 2.98 -2.61
N GLY A 8 16.87 3.20 -1.35
CA GLY A 8 17.22 2.30 -0.24
C GLY A 8 16.44 0.96 -0.21
N GLY A 9 15.55 0.75 -1.18
CA GLY A 9 14.72 -0.46 -1.28
C GLY A 9 13.60 -0.55 -0.26
N HIS A 10 13.23 0.55 0.42
CA HIS A 10 12.16 0.57 1.45
C HIS A 10 10.77 0.77 0.83
N LYS A 11 10.70 1.49 -0.28
CA LYS A 11 9.48 1.75 -1.03
C LYS A 11 9.60 1.18 -2.43
N ARG A 12 8.49 0.70 -2.96
CA ARG A 12 8.40 0.29 -4.36
C ARG A 12 8.22 1.53 -5.24
N PRO A 13 8.85 1.55 -6.43
CA PRO A 13 8.49 2.52 -7.46
C PRO A 13 7.03 2.29 -7.92
N THR A 14 6.45 3.30 -8.56
CA THR A 14 5.09 3.21 -9.14
C THR A 14 4.98 2.08 -10.16
N LYS A 15 6.01 1.91 -11.01
CA LYS A 15 6.14 0.81 -11.98
C LYS A 15 5.98 -0.59 -11.36
N SER A 16 6.29 -0.77 -10.07
CA SER A 16 6.15 -2.06 -9.37
C SER A 16 4.93 -2.13 -8.43
N GLY A 17 3.94 -1.26 -8.64
CA GLY A 17 2.68 -1.25 -7.89
C GLY A 17 2.71 -0.46 -6.58
N ALA A 18 3.70 0.42 -6.38
CA ALA A 18 3.85 1.29 -5.21
C ALA A 18 3.77 0.57 -3.84
N GLY A 19 3.72 1.34 -2.75
CA GLY A 19 3.71 0.81 -1.37
C GLY A 19 5.10 0.47 -0.82
N MET A 20 5.12 -0.18 0.36
CA MET A 20 6.36 -0.60 1.03
C MET A 20 6.81 -2.00 0.62
N THR A 21 8.13 -2.21 0.63
CA THR A 21 8.75 -3.54 0.48
C THR A 21 8.78 -4.28 1.81
N LYS A 22 9.16 -5.56 1.80
CA LYS A 22 9.38 -6.32 3.05
C LYS A 22 10.45 -5.63 3.92
N LYS A 23 11.56 -5.19 3.31
CA LYS A 23 12.63 -4.40 3.95
C LYS A 23 12.10 -3.11 4.58
N GLY A 24 11.29 -2.35 3.84
CA GLY A 24 10.69 -1.12 4.35
C GLY A 24 9.74 -1.35 5.53
N VAL A 25 8.93 -2.41 5.49
CA VAL A 25 8.05 -2.78 6.61
C VAL A 25 8.87 -3.24 7.81
N ALA A 26 9.92 -4.02 7.60
CA ALA A 26 10.81 -4.46 8.68
C ALA A 26 11.48 -3.27 9.37
N LYS A 27 12.04 -2.33 8.60
CA LYS A 27 12.58 -1.08 9.14
C LYS A 27 11.52 -0.30 9.91
N TYR A 28 10.32 -0.15 9.33
CA TYR A 28 9.24 0.59 9.98
C TYR A 28 8.87 -0.02 11.34
N ARG A 29 8.80 -1.35 11.44
CA ARG A 29 8.51 -2.04 12.70
C ARG A 29 9.62 -1.89 13.73
N ARG A 30 10.89 -1.84 13.31
CA ARG A 30 12.03 -1.56 14.21
C ARG A 30 11.96 -0.15 14.77
N ASP A 31 11.66 0.82 13.89
CA ASP A 31 11.53 2.23 14.28
C ASP A 31 10.22 2.49 15.06
N ASN A 32 9.26 1.57 15.05
CA ASN A 32 7.93 1.73 15.68
C ASN A 32 7.53 0.41 16.37
N PRO A 33 8.02 0.14 17.59
CA PRO A 33 7.64 -1.02 18.38
C PRO A 33 6.10 -1.13 18.50
N GLY A 34 5.57 -2.35 18.38
CA GLY A 34 4.11 -2.60 18.40
C GLY A 34 3.38 -2.36 17.07
N SER A 35 4.07 -1.90 16.01
CA SER A 35 3.42 -1.66 14.72
C SER A 35 2.78 -2.91 14.10
N LYS A 36 1.47 -2.84 13.84
CA LYS A 36 0.69 -3.87 13.12
C LYS A 36 0.72 -3.70 11.60
N LEU A 37 1.65 -2.92 11.06
CA LEU A 37 1.77 -2.65 9.62
C LEU A 37 1.91 -3.95 8.82
N LYS A 38 1.09 -4.11 7.77
CA LYS A 38 1.12 -5.28 6.87
C LYS A 38 1.23 -4.82 5.41
N THR A 39 1.83 -5.67 4.57
CA THR A 39 1.95 -5.45 3.13
C THR A 39 0.65 -5.74 2.39
N ALA A 40 0.59 -5.31 1.12
CA ALA A 40 -0.51 -5.60 0.22
C ALA A 40 -0.80 -7.10 0.10
N VAL A 41 -2.08 -7.43 0.01
CA VAL A 41 -2.53 -8.80 -0.23
C VAL A 41 -2.47 -9.07 -1.74
N THR A 42 -1.36 -9.66 -2.18
CA THR A 42 -1.13 -10.05 -3.57
C THR A 42 -1.53 -11.50 -3.76
N GLY A 43 -2.70 -11.76 -4.35
CA GLY A 43 -3.18 -13.12 -4.59
C GLY A 43 -4.71 -13.26 -4.59
N LYS A 44 -5.19 -14.47 -4.89
CA LYS A 44 -6.59 -14.88 -4.67
C LYS A 44 -6.79 -15.04 -3.17
N VAL A 45 -7.85 -14.44 -2.62
CA VAL A 45 -8.16 -14.49 -1.19
C VAL A 45 -9.44 -15.29 -0.99
N LYS A 46 -9.48 -16.15 0.02
CA LYS A 46 -10.73 -16.83 0.41
C LYS A 46 -11.73 -15.77 0.88
N LYS A 47 -12.97 -15.84 0.37
CA LYS A 47 -14.08 -14.96 0.78
C LYS A 47 -14.26 -15.07 2.31
N GLY A 48 -14.52 -13.95 2.99
CA GLY A 48 -14.67 -13.89 4.44
C GLY A 48 -13.37 -13.92 5.27
N SER A 49 -12.22 -14.27 4.67
CA SER A 49 -10.94 -14.34 5.38
C SER A 49 -10.46 -13.00 5.95
N LYS A 50 -9.56 -13.04 6.94
CA LYS A 50 -8.86 -11.85 7.48
C LYS A 50 -8.18 -11.03 6.37
N ALA A 51 -7.62 -11.71 5.36
CA ALA A 51 -6.99 -11.05 4.21
C ALA A 51 -8.00 -10.33 3.31
N ALA A 52 -9.17 -10.94 3.06
CA ALA A 52 -10.26 -10.30 2.32
C ALA A 52 -10.81 -9.07 3.05
N LYS A 53 -11.03 -9.16 4.37
CA LYS A 53 -11.46 -8.02 5.21
C LYS A 53 -10.43 -6.88 5.16
N ARG A 54 -9.13 -7.19 5.24
CA ARG A 54 -8.05 -6.20 5.13
C ARG A 54 -8.01 -5.53 3.75
N ARG A 55 -8.20 -6.29 2.66
CA ARG A 55 -8.31 -5.74 1.30
C ARG A 55 -9.50 -4.78 1.20
N LYS A 56 -10.70 -5.19 1.62
CA LYS A 56 -11.91 -4.35 1.61
C LYS A 56 -11.68 -3.04 2.37
N SER A 57 -11.11 -3.14 3.58
CA SER A 57 -10.78 -1.99 4.42
C SER A 57 -9.77 -1.03 3.77
N TYR A 58 -8.74 -1.55 3.10
CA TYR A 58 -7.80 -0.72 2.35
C TYR A 58 -8.46 -0.03 1.15
N CYS A 59 -9.25 -0.77 0.35
CA CYS A 59 -9.93 -0.22 -0.83
C CYS A 59 -10.86 0.95 -0.47
N ALA A 60 -11.61 0.82 0.63
CA ALA A 60 -12.50 1.86 1.14
C ALA A 60 -11.74 3.12 1.57
N ARG A 61 -10.70 2.99 2.42
CA ARG A 61 -9.86 4.13 2.82
C ARG A 61 -9.20 4.80 1.62
N SER A 62 -8.69 3.99 0.69
CA SER A 62 -8.06 4.48 -0.52
C SER A 62 -9.04 5.22 -1.42
N ALA A 63 -10.33 4.84 -1.44
CA ALA A 63 -11.35 5.56 -2.21
C ALA A 63 -11.60 6.95 -1.63
N GLY A 64 -11.60 7.09 -0.30
CA GLY A 64 -11.59 8.40 0.35
C GLY A 64 -10.40 9.25 -0.06
N GLN A 65 -9.21 8.65 -0.17
CA GLN A 65 -8.03 9.36 -0.67
C GLN A 65 -8.16 9.79 -2.14
N MET A 66 -8.86 9.02 -2.98
CA MET A 66 -9.10 9.45 -4.36
C MET A 66 -9.97 10.71 -4.42
N LYS A 67 -10.95 10.85 -3.51
CA LYS A 67 -11.77 12.06 -3.40
C LYS A 67 -10.95 13.27 -2.93
N LYS A 68 -10.07 13.08 -1.93
CA LYS A 68 -9.20 14.13 -1.40
C LYS A 68 -8.10 14.57 -2.37
N PHE A 69 -7.62 13.66 -3.22
CA PHE A 69 -6.52 13.91 -4.15
C PHE A 69 -6.95 13.66 -5.60
N PRO A 70 -7.84 14.51 -6.17
CA PRO A 70 -8.42 14.28 -7.49
C PRO A 70 -7.36 14.26 -8.61
N LYS A 71 -6.28 15.06 -8.50
CA LYS A 71 -5.16 15.03 -9.47
C LYS A 71 -4.47 13.66 -9.49
N ALA A 72 -4.13 13.12 -8.32
CA ALA A 72 -3.55 11.78 -8.20
C ALA A 72 -4.57 10.68 -8.58
N ALA A 73 -5.86 10.92 -8.37
CA ALA A 73 -6.91 10.01 -8.81
C ALA A 73 -7.12 10.02 -10.33
N LYS A 74 -6.81 11.10 -11.04
CA LYS A 74 -6.88 11.15 -12.52
C LYS A 74 -5.65 10.51 -13.18
N ASP A 75 -4.47 10.65 -12.58
CA ASP A 75 -3.23 10.10 -13.13
C ASP A 75 -3.14 8.55 -12.98
N PRO A 76 -3.09 7.77 -14.08
CA PRO A 76 -2.95 6.30 -14.07
C PRO A 76 -1.65 5.81 -13.45
N ASN A 77 -0.59 6.62 -13.49
CA ASN A 77 0.75 6.29 -12.99
C ASN A 77 0.99 6.82 -11.57
N SER A 78 -0.01 7.48 -10.99
CA SER A 78 0.10 7.99 -9.63
C SER A 78 0.37 6.88 -8.63
N ARG A 79 1.10 7.22 -7.57
CA ARG A 79 1.35 6.28 -6.45
C ARG A 79 0.04 5.76 -5.85
N LEU A 80 -1.02 6.57 -5.84
CA LEU A 80 -2.33 6.19 -5.32
C LEU A 80 -2.97 5.08 -6.19
N ARG A 81 -3.07 5.29 -7.51
CA ARG A 81 -3.67 4.30 -8.42
C ARG A 81 -2.84 3.01 -8.48
N GLN A 82 -1.52 3.12 -8.54
CA GLN A 82 -0.65 1.96 -8.58
C GLN A 82 -0.77 1.10 -7.31
N ALA A 83 -0.89 1.76 -6.14
CA ALA A 83 -1.13 1.04 -4.90
C ALA A 83 -2.51 0.35 -4.89
N ARG A 84 -3.57 1.01 -5.37
CA ARG A 84 -4.90 0.41 -5.50
C ARG A 84 -4.89 -0.85 -6.37
N ARG A 85 -4.30 -0.76 -7.57
CA ARG A 85 -4.13 -1.89 -8.49
C ARG A 85 -3.43 -3.07 -7.80
N ARG A 86 -2.36 -2.80 -7.05
CA ARG A 86 -1.63 -3.84 -6.30
C ARG A 86 -2.49 -4.51 -5.23
N TRP A 87 -3.35 -3.74 -4.57
CA TRP A 87 -4.29 -4.28 -3.58
C TRP A 87 -5.53 -4.94 -4.21
N LYS A 88 -5.66 -4.91 -5.54
CA LYS A 88 -6.85 -5.35 -6.30
C LYS A 88 -8.10 -4.58 -5.87
N CYS A 89 -7.92 -3.26 -5.80
CA CYS A 89 -8.94 -2.22 -5.77
C CYS A 89 -8.82 -1.40 -7.07
#